data_AF-A0A1V5AXB5-F1
#
_entry.id   AF-A0A1V5AXB5-F1
#
_cell.length_a   1.000
_cell.length_b   1.000
_cell.length_c   1.000
_cell.angle_alpha   90.00
_cell.angle_beta   90.00
_cell.angle_gamma   90.00
#
_symmetry.space_group_name_H-M   'P 1'
#
loop_
_entity.id
_entity.type
_entity.pdbx_description
1 polymer ?
#
loop_
_entity_poly.entity_id
_entity_poly.type
_entity_poly.pdbx_seq_one_letter_code
_entity_poly.pdbx_strand_id
1 'polypeptide(L)'
;MKTNPLKFENLQDFIKCYNPENRHQREESERFKAFSYEELVRRDKASLDIFWLKDESLEDSDNLPAPEVLAAEIVESLETALSEFRAIYEELGEKQ
;
A
#
# COMPACT_ATOMS: atom_id res chain seq x y z
N MET A 1 -4.09 20.45 14.10
CA MET A 1 -3.18 20.23 15.24
C MET A 1 -2.28 19.05 14.92
N LYS A 2 -0.99 19.05 15.32
CA LYS A 2 -0.11 17.89 15.15
C LYS A 2 -0.46 16.85 16.23
N THR A 3 -1.11 15.76 15.83
CA THR A 3 -1.66 14.74 16.75
C THR A 3 -0.67 13.65 17.13
N ASN A 4 0.41 13.46 16.37
CA ASN A 4 1.42 12.43 16.64
C ASN A 4 2.85 12.92 16.33
N PRO A 5 3.46 13.71 17.21
CA PRO A 5 4.86 14.12 17.07
C PRO A 5 5.80 12.93 17.30
N LEU A 6 6.89 12.84 16.52
CA LEU A 6 7.95 11.85 16.74
C LEU A 6 8.59 12.07 18.12
N LYS A 7 8.63 10.99 18.90
CA LYS A 7 9.26 10.93 20.22
C LYS A 7 10.39 9.91 20.25
N PHE A 8 11.23 9.98 21.27
CA PHE A 8 12.35 9.06 21.46
C PHE A 8 11.91 7.59 21.54
N GLU A 9 10.75 7.32 22.13
CA GLU A 9 10.22 5.96 22.31
C GLU A 9 10.00 5.25 20.97
N ASN A 10 9.70 5.98 19.90
CA ASN A 10 9.53 5.40 18.56
C ASN A 10 10.86 4.87 17.97
N LEU A 11 12.00 5.30 18.51
CA LEU A 11 13.34 4.92 18.05
C LEU A 11 13.99 3.84 18.91
N GLN A 12 13.40 3.50 20.07
CA GLN A 12 14.02 2.56 21.02
C GLN A 12 14.21 1.17 20.43
N ASP A 13 13.23 0.67 19.66
CA ASP A 13 13.32 -0.63 19.00
C ASP A 13 14.48 -0.66 17.99
N PHE A 14 14.59 0.38 17.16
CA PHE A 14 15.70 0.53 16.24
C PHE A 14 17.05 0.56 16.96
N ILE A 15 17.18 1.34 18.05
CA ILE A 15 18.43 1.43 18.82
C ILE A 15 18.83 0.06 19.36
N LYS A 16 17.86 -0.71 19.85
CA LYS A 16 18.07 -2.07 20.36
C LYS A 16 18.56 -3.01 19.25
N CYS A 17 17.87 -3.08 18.11
CA CYS A 17 18.28 -3.91 16.97
C CYS A 17 19.61 -3.47 16.35
N TYR A 18 19.86 -2.15 16.29
CA TYR A 18 21.10 -1.58 15.76
C TYR A 18 22.33 -1.95 16.60
N ASN A 19 22.15 -2.19 17.91
CA ASN A 19 23.18 -2.59 18.87
C ASN A 19 24.51 -1.83 18.65
N PRO A 20 24.60 -0.54 19.06
CA PRO A 20 25.77 0.30 18.78
C PRO A 20 27.06 -0.23 19.41
N GLU A 21 26.95 -0.97 20.52
CA GLU A 21 28.10 -1.56 21.23
C GLU A 21 28.75 -2.69 20.41
N ASN A 22 27.96 -3.47 19.68
CA ASN A 22 28.49 -4.54 18.83
C ASN A 22 27.61 -4.84 17.61
N ARG A 23 28.02 -4.32 16.45
CA ARG A 23 27.35 -4.55 15.16
C ARG A 23 27.29 -6.01 14.72
N HIS A 24 28.15 -6.89 15.24
CA HIS A 24 28.17 -8.30 14.89
C HIS A 24 27.14 -9.13 15.69
N GLN A 25 26.54 -8.52 16.71
CA GLN A 25 25.48 -9.09 17.54
C GLN A 25 24.15 -8.35 17.30
N ARG A 26 23.94 -7.88 16.06
CA ARG A 26 22.64 -7.35 15.66
C ARG A 26 21.70 -8.50 15.41
N GLU A 27 20.47 -8.33 15.87
CA GLU A 27 19.40 -9.30 15.67
C GLU A 27 18.39 -8.72 14.69
N GLU A 28 18.03 -9.52 13.69
CA GLU A 28 16.95 -9.17 12.79
C GLU A 28 15.62 -9.15 13.54
N SER A 29 14.75 -8.23 13.14
CA SER A 29 13.36 -8.16 13.55
C SER A 29 12.48 -8.03 12.30
N GLU A 30 11.17 -7.99 12.48
CA GLU A 30 10.23 -7.73 11.38
C GLU A 30 10.65 -6.46 10.59
N ARG A 31 10.99 -5.38 11.30
CA ARG A 31 11.35 -4.05 10.75
C ARG A 31 12.85 -3.77 10.71
N PHE A 32 13.70 -4.77 10.99
CA PHE A 32 15.16 -4.66 10.92
C PHE A 32 15.75 -5.88 10.23
N LYS A 33 16.21 -5.72 8.98
CA LYS A 33 16.70 -6.83 8.15
C LYS A 33 18.08 -6.55 7.58
N ALA A 34 18.95 -7.55 7.58
CA ALA A 34 20.25 -7.49 6.93
C ALA A 34 20.13 -7.97 5.48
N PHE A 35 20.92 -7.35 4.60
CA PHE A 35 21.08 -7.78 3.22
C PHE A 35 22.57 -8.01 2.97
N SER A 36 22.91 -9.17 2.42
CA SER A 36 24.26 -9.52 2.02
C SER A 36 24.70 -8.68 0.82
N TYR A 37 26.01 -8.54 0.65
CA TYR A 37 26.58 -7.85 -0.51
C TYR A 37 26.08 -8.44 -1.83
N GLU A 38 26.03 -9.77 -1.93
CA GLU A 38 25.59 -10.46 -3.14
C GLU A 38 24.13 -10.18 -3.49
N GLU A 39 23.25 -10.06 -2.49
CA GLU A 39 21.84 -9.67 -2.72
C GLU A 39 21.74 -8.24 -3.23
N LEU A 40 22.57 -7.34 -2.69
CA LEU A 40 22.56 -5.93 -3.08
C LEU A 40 23.05 -5.73 -4.52
N VAL A 41 24.14 -6.37 -4.93
CA VAL A 41 24.71 -6.19 -6.28
C VAL A 41 23.93 -6.89 -7.38
N ARG A 42 23.10 -7.88 -7.03
CA ARG A 42 22.20 -8.54 -7.98
C ARG A 42 21.00 -7.68 -8.37
N ARG A 43 20.70 -6.62 -7.62
CA ARG A 43 19.59 -5.69 -7.91
C ARG A 43 19.92 -4.81 -9.11
N ASP A 44 18.89 -4.33 -9.80
CA ASP A 44 19.06 -3.34 -10.86
C ASP A 44 19.86 -2.14 -10.35
N LYS A 45 20.96 -1.83 -11.03
CA LYS A 45 21.90 -0.76 -10.69
C LYS A 45 22.42 -0.79 -9.24
N ALA A 46 22.40 -1.96 -8.59
CA ALA A 46 22.69 -2.10 -7.17
C ALA A 46 21.89 -1.12 -6.28
N SER A 47 20.62 -0.87 -6.62
CA SER A 47 19.76 0.09 -5.91
C SER A 47 19.57 -0.29 -4.44
N LEU A 48 19.79 0.68 -3.55
CA LEU A 48 19.57 0.59 -2.11
C LEU A 48 18.14 0.98 -1.66
N ASP A 49 17.28 1.34 -2.61
CA ASP A 49 15.86 1.53 -2.35
C ASP A 49 15.21 0.15 -2.16
N ILE A 50 15.18 -0.32 -0.91
CA ILE A 50 14.84 -1.70 -0.55
C ILE A 50 13.65 -1.72 0.39
N PHE A 51 12.59 -2.40 -0.05
CA PHE A 51 11.42 -2.74 0.75
C PHE A 51 11.31 -4.27 0.81
N TRP A 52 11.14 -4.82 2.01
CA TRP A 52 10.91 -6.26 2.22
C TRP A 52 9.65 -6.57 3.02
N LEU A 53 9.08 -5.55 3.66
CA LEU A 53 7.76 -5.62 4.24
C LEU A 53 6.77 -5.13 3.20
N LYS A 54 5.73 -5.92 2.97
CA LYS A 54 4.51 -5.47 2.32
C LYS A 54 3.74 -4.64 3.33
N ASP A 55 3.37 -3.42 2.97
CA ASP A 55 2.45 -2.63 3.76
C ASP A 55 1.04 -3.10 3.42
N GLU A 56 0.35 -3.75 4.37
CA GLU A 56 -1.04 -4.21 4.19
C GLU A 56 -2.00 -3.05 3.88
N SER A 57 -1.62 -1.79 4.15
CA SER A 57 -2.40 -0.61 3.79
C SER A 57 -2.23 -0.15 2.33
N LEU A 58 -1.27 -0.71 1.59
CA LEU A 58 -1.02 -0.42 0.17
C LEU A 58 -1.47 -1.55 -0.77
N GLU A 59 -2.00 -2.65 -0.22
CA GLU A 59 -2.52 -3.79 -1.00
C GLU A 59 -4.04 -3.71 -1.16
N ASP A 60 -4.51 -2.75 -1.94
CA ASP A 60 -5.87 -2.76 -2.50
C ASP A 60 -5.99 -3.70 -3.72
N SER A 61 -4.89 -4.32 -4.17
CA SER A 61 -4.90 -5.25 -5.33
C SER A 61 -5.03 -6.72 -4.95
N ASP A 62 -4.47 -7.15 -3.81
CA ASP A 62 -4.50 -8.56 -3.37
C ASP A 62 -5.78 -8.88 -2.56
N ASN A 63 -6.53 -7.85 -2.12
CA ASN A 63 -7.84 -7.95 -1.48
C ASN A 63 -9.01 -7.65 -2.44
N LEU A 64 -8.76 -7.58 -3.75
CA LEU A 64 -9.85 -7.44 -4.72
C LEU A 64 -10.78 -8.65 -4.61
N PRO A 65 -12.11 -8.42 -4.58
CA PRO A 65 -13.05 -9.52 -4.63
C PRO A 65 -12.84 -10.30 -5.95
N ALA A 66 -13.31 -11.55 -5.98
CA ALA A 66 -13.15 -12.40 -7.16
C ALA A 66 -13.56 -11.64 -8.44
N PRO A 67 -12.90 -11.86 -9.60
CA PRO A 67 -13.15 -11.11 -10.82
C PRO A 67 -14.63 -11.04 -11.23
N GLU A 68 -15.39 -12.09 -10.92
CA GLU A 68 -16.82 -12.19 -11.19
C GLU A 68 -17.65 -11.20 -10.33
N VAL A 69 -17.25 -10.99 -9.08
CA VAL A 69 -17.89 -10.04 -8.17
C VAL A 69 -17.61 -8.62 -8.64
N LEU A 70 -16.34 -8.32 -8.96
CA LEU A 70 -15.95 -7.00 -9.47
C LEU A 70 -16.66 -6.67 -10.79
N ALA A 71 -16.77 -7.65 -11.69
CA ALA A 71 -17.48 -7.46 -12.95
C ALA A 71 -18.98 -7.18 -12.73
N ALA A 72 -19.61 -7.85 -11.77
CA ALA A 72 -21.02 -7.61 -11.43
C ALA A 72 -21.23 -6.20 -10.88
N GLU A 73 -20.38 -5.73 -9.97
CA GLU A 73 -20.44 -4.38 -9.39
C GLU A 73 -20.26 -3.29 -10.47
N ILE A 74 -19.34 -3.49 -11.41
CA ILE A 74 -19.14 -2.57 -12.54
C ILE A 74 -20.39 -2.50 -13.41
N VAL A 75 -21.01 -3.64 -13.73
CA VAL A 75 -22.25 -3.67 -14.53
C VAL A 75 -23.38 -2.92 -13.82
N GLU A 76 -23.60 -3.19 -12.54
CA GLU A 76 -24.64 -2.51 -11.74
C GLU A 76 -24.43 -0.98 -11.70
N SER A 77 -23.18 -0.54 -11.49
CA SER A 77 -22.83 0.88 -11.49
C SER A 77 -23.10 1.54 -12.85
N LEU A 78 -22.75 0.86 -13.95
CA LEU A 78 -22.99 1.36 -15.30
C LEU A 78 -24.48 1.39 -15.65
N GLU A 79 -25.26 0.41 -15.21
CA GLU A 79 -26.72 0.40 -15.40
C GLU A 79 -27.39 1.55 -14.66
N THR A 80 -26.96 1.82 -13.43
CA THR A 80 -27.43 2.96 -12.64
C THR A 80 -27.12 4.28 -13.35
N ALA A 81 -25.86 4.48 -13.74
CA ALA A 81 -25.45 5.68 -14.47
C ALA A 81 -26.24 5.85 -15.78
N LEU A 82 -26.45 4.78 -16.53
CA LEU A 82 -27.22 4.81 -17.77
C LEU A 82 -28.69 5.18 -17.51
N SER A 83 -29.29 4.68 -16.43
CA SER A 83 -30.66 5.02 -16.03
C SER A 83 -30.78 6.51 -15.69
N GLU A 84 -29.81 7.07 -14.96
CA GLU A 84 -29.76 8.50 -14.66
C GLU A 84 -29.66 9.35 -15.94
N PHE A 85 -28.79 8.97 -16.88
CA PHE A 85 -28.68 9.67 -18.16
C PHE A 85 -29.97 9.60 -18.99
N ARG A 86 -30.68 8.46 -18.97
CA ARG A 86 -31.98 8.32 -19.64
C ARG A 86 -33.03 9.22 -19.03
N ALA A 87 -33.12 9.27 -17.70
CA ALA A 87 -34.05 10.16 -17.01
C ALA A 87 -33.80 11.63 -17.36
N ILE A 88 -32.54 12.07 -17.39
CA ILE A 88 -32.15 13.43 -17.82
C ILE A 88 -32.56 13.66 -19.29
N TYR A 89 -32.33 12.69 -20.18
CA TYR A 89 -32.69 12.80 -21.58
C TYR A 89 -34.21 12.93 -21.79
N GLU A 90 -35.01 12.16 -21.06
CA GLU A 90 -36.47 12.25 -21.09
C GLU A 90 -36.97 13.60 -20.57
N GLU A 91 -36.44 14.09 -19.44
CA GLU A 91 -36.78 15.41 -18.88
C GLU A 91 -36.45 16.56 -19.86
N LEU A 92 -35.36 16.42 -20.62
CA LEU A 92 -34.98 17.38 -21.66
C LEU A 92 -35.84 17.25 -22.92
N GLY A 93 -36.31 16.04 -23.25
CA GLY A 93 -37.16 15.74 -24.41
C GLY A 93 -38.62 16.18 -24.25
N GLU A 94 -39.14 16.24 -23.01
CA GLU A 94 -40.52 16.67 -22.72
C GLU A 94 -40.72 18.20 -22.73
N LYS A 95 -39.67 19.01 -22.95
CA LYS A 95 -39.75 20.48 -23.10
C LYS A 95 -40.06 20.97 -24.52
N GLN A 96 -40.90 20.27 -25.30
CA GLN A 96 -41.44 20.74 -26.58
C GLN A 96 -42.95 21.00 -26.54
#